data_AF-A0A257UQM5-F1
#
_entry.id   AF-A0A257UQM5-F1
#
_cell.length_a   1.000
_cell.length_b   1.000
_cell.length_c   1.000
_cell.angle_alpha   90.00
_cell.angle_beta   90.00
_cell.angle_gamma   90.00
#
_symmetry.space_group_name_H-M   'P 1'
#
loop_
_entity.id
_entity.type
_entity.pdbx_description
1 polymer ?
#
loop_
_entity_poly.entity_id
_entity_poly.type
_entity_poly.pdbx_seq_one_letter_code
_entity_poly.pdbx_strand_id
1 'polypeptide(L)'
;MIAFLWACLEQLDDPADVVDTRPIYRLPALSLEQLLPGPNQQTAQPETQTRLRRRSAWSSTFVASLELAKQGDVALMQAENFDPIIVSVSSGDQPPQNISSTPSASP
;
A
#
# COMPACT_ATOMS: atom_id res chain seq x y z
N MET A 1 -4.35 -3.85 -24.46
CA MET A 1 -4.19 -4.35 -23.08
C MET A 1 -4.01 -3.20 -22.07
N ILE A 2 -3.23 -2.16 -22.41
CA ILE A 2 -3.10 -0.93 -21.58
C ILE A 2 -4.42 -0.18 -21.39
N ALA A 3 -5.34 -0.18 -22.37
CA ALA A 3 -6.64 0.49 -22.26
C ALA A 3 -7.54 -0.06 -21.14
N PHE A 4 -7.40 -1.35 -20.78
CA PHE A 4 -8.21 -1.95 -19.71
C PHE A 4 -7.75 -1.49 -18.33
N LEU A 5 -6.44 -1.25 -18.17
CA LEU A 5 -5.87 -0.69 -16.94
C LEU A 5 -6.25 0.78 -16.78
N TRP A 6 -6.34 1.54 -17.88
CA TRP A 6 -6.82 2.92 -17.86
C TRP A 6 -8.30 3.03 -17.46
N ALA A 7 -9.16 2.18 -18.02
CA ALA A 7 -10.59 2.15 -17.71
C ALA A 7 -10.88 1.82 -16.23
N CYS A 8 -10.04 1.00 -15.59
CA CYS A 8 -10.17 0.71 -14.16
C CYS A 8 -9.78 1.91 -13.26
N LEU A 9 -8.88 2.79 -13.73
CA LEU A 9 -8.49 4.00 -13.01
C LEU A 9 -9.56 5.10 -13.14
N GLU A 10 -10.14 5.28 -14.32
CA GLU A 10 -11.25 6.22 -14.55
C GLU A 10 -12.52 5.86 -13.74
N GLN A 11 -12.72 4.57 -13.43
CA GLN A 11 -13.87 4.12 -12.64
C GLN A 11 -13.71 4.37 -11.12
N LEU A 12 -12.50 4.72 -10.66
CA LEU A 12 -12.19 5.06 -9.27
C LEU A 12 -12.16 6.59 -9.03
N ASP A 13 -12.30 7.38 -10.09
CA ASP A 13 -12.18 8.84 -10.09
C ASP A 13 -13.55 9.53 -9.83
N ASP A 14 -14.39 8.93 -8.96
CA ASP A 14 -15.62 9.57 -8.46
C ASP A 14 -15.31 10.28 -7.14
N PRO A 15 -15.16 11.62 -7.11
CA PRO A 15 -14.89 12.39 -5.90
C PRO A 15 -16.18 12.71 -5.12
N ALA A 16 -17.16 11.82 -5.08
CA ALA A 16 -18.36 11.99 -4.29
C ALA A 16 -18.22 11.31 -2.91
N ASP A 17 -18.17 12.14 -1.87
CA ASP A 17 -18.06 11.85 -0.44
C ASP A 17 -16.68 11.46 0.12
N VAL A 18 -15.84 12.50 0.29
CA VAL A 18 -14.75 12.49 1.28
C VAL A 18 -15.37 12.44 2.70
N VAL A 19 -15.79 11.25 3.13
CA VAL A 19 -15.95 10.96 4.55
C VAL A 19 -14.54 10.93 5.14
N ASP A 20 -14.27 11.83 6.09
CA ASP A 20 -12.99 11.86 6.80
C ASP A 20 -12.85 10.62 7.70
N THR A 21 -12.42 9.51 7.10
CA THR A 21 -12.14 8.22 7.75
C THR A 21 -10.74 8.17 8.37
N ARG A 22 -9.97 9.27 8.29
CA ARG A 22 -8.56 9.36 8.68
C ARG A 22 -8.25 9.02 10.15
N PRO A 23 -9.14 9.20 11.16
CA PRO A 23 -8.71 8.95 12.54
C PRO A 23 -8.82 7.48 12.98
N ILE A 24 -9.58 6.62 12.29
CA ILE A 24 -9.90 5.28 12.82
C ILE A 24 -9.11 4.14 12.14
N TYR A 25 -8.67 4.33 10.89
CA TYR A 25 -7.96 3.29 10.14
C TYR A 25 -6.53 3.73 9.79
N ARG A 26 -5.63 3.73 10.78
CA ARG A 26 -4.20 3.70 10.47
C ARG A 26 -3.89 2.30 9.94
N LEU A 27 -3.78 2.17 8.62
CA LEU A 27 -3.36 0.92 8.01
C LEU A 27 -1.99 0.53 8.60
N PRO A 28 -1.83 -0.71 9.11
CA PRO A 28 -0.54 -1.17 9.57
C PRO A 28 0.45 -1.14 8.39
N ALA A 29 1.75 -1.10 8.69
CA ALA A 29 2.74 -1.33 7.68
C ALA A 29 2.54 -2.75 7.11
N LEU A 30 2.37 -2.86 5.80
CA LEU A 30 2.10 -4.12 5.10
C LEU A 30 3.30 -4.51 4.25
N SER A 31 3.53 -5.81 4.08
CA SER A 31 4.46 -6.24 3.04
C SER A 31 3.80 -6.10 1.66
N LEU A 32 4.60 -5.80 0.64
CA LEU A 32 4.13 -5.68 -0.74
C LEU A 32 3.41 -6.96 -1.22
N GLU A 33 3.80 -8.12 -0.70
CA GLU A 33 3.18 -9.42 -0.95
C GLU A 33 1.71 -9.47 -0.54
N GLN A 34 1.37 -8.84 0.59
CA GLN A 34 0.02 -8.82 1.13
C GLN A 34 -0.92 -7.95 0.27
N LEU A 35 -0.38 -7.10 -0.60
CA LEU A 35 -1.14 -6.31 -1.56
C LEU A 35 -1.44 -7.06 -2.87
N LEU A 36 -0.92 -8.28 -3.03
CA LEU A 36 -1.17 -9.10 -4.20
C LEU A 36 -2.55 -9.76 -4.13
N PRO A 37 -3.18 -10.02 -5.29
CA PRO A 37 -4.43 -10.78 -5.33
C PRO A 37 -4.24 -12.18 -4.73
N GLY A 38 -5.11 -12.53 -3.78
CA GLY A 38 -5.05 -13.79 -3.06
C GLY A 38 -5.26 -15.03 -3.94
N PRO A 39 -4.82 -16.21 -3.47
CA PRO A 39 -4.86 -17.46 -4.25
C PRO A 39 -6.27 -17.93 -4.61
N ASN A 40 -7.29 -17.50 -3.86
CA ASN A 40 -8.69 -17.87 -4.10
C ASN A 40 -9.29 -17.27 -5.38
N GLN A 41 -8.62 -16.30 -6.00
CA GLN A 41 -9.04 -15.74 -7.30
C GLN A 41 -8.44 -16.48 -8.50
N GLN A 42 -7.61 -17.51 -8.28
CA GLN A 42 -6.76 -18.14 -9.32
C GLN A 42 -7.23 -19.55 -9.75
N THR A 43 -8.36 -20.03 -9.24
CA THR A 43 -8.74 -21.47 -9.21
C THR A 43 -9.21 -22.10 -10.53
N ALA A 44 -9.18 -21.38 -11.67
CA ALA A 44 -9.81 -21.86 -12.91
C ALA A 44 -8.90 -21.90 -14.16
N GLN A 45 -7.60 -21.65 -14.05
CA GLN A 45 -6.72 -21.45 -15.22
C GLN A 45 -5.51 -22.40 -15.29
N PRO A 46 -4.98 -22.65 -16.52
CA PRO A 46 -3.78 -23.46 -16.72
C PRO A 46 -2.55 -22.87 -15.98
N GLU A 47 -1.73 -23.73 -15.38
CA GLU A 47 -0.55 -23.37 -14.57
C GLU A 47 0.38 -22.32 -15.20
N THR A 48 0.63 -22.43 -16.51
CA THR A 48 1.47 -21.47 -17.24
C THR A 48 0.88 -20.06 -17.26
N GLN A 49 -0.45 -19.94 -17.40
CA GLN A 49 -1.14 -18.66 -17.35
C GLN A 49 -1.18 -18.11 -15.92
N THR A 50 -1.34 -18.98 -14.92
CA THR A 50 -1.28 -18.62 -13.50
C THR A 50 0.07 -18.02 -13.11
N ARG A 51 1.19 -18.59 -13.59
CA ARG A 51 2.54 -18.06 -13.32
C ARG A 51 2.76 -16.69 -13.98
N LEU A 52 2.33 -16.53 -15.23
CA LEU A 52 2.43 -15.24 -15.94
C LEU A 52 1.59 -14.16 -15.26
N ARG A 53 0.34 -14.45 -14.90
CA ARG A 53 -0.51 -13.53 -14.15
C ARG A 53 0.08 -13.14 -12.80
N ARG A 54 0.64 -14.10 -12.06
CA ARG A 54 1.31 -13.83 -10.79
C ARG A 54 2.48 -12.86 -10.98
N ARG A 55 3.32 -13.06 -12.00
CA ARG A 55 4.41 -12.14 -12.33
C ARG A 55 3.92 -10.75 -12.73
N SER A 56 2.87 -10.69 -13.54
CA SER A 56 2.27 -9.42 -13.93
C SER A 56 1.70 -8.66 -12.72
N ALA A 57 0.99 -9.36 -11.83
CA ALA A 57 0.47 -8.78 -10.58
C ALA A 57 1.60 -8.22 -9.72
N TRP A 58 2.69 -8.97 -9.56
CA TRP A 58 3.89 -8.52 -8.86
C TRP A 58 4.48 -7.25 -9.47
N SER A 59 4.70 -7.24 -10.78
CA SER A 59 5.27 -6.07 -11.45
C SER A 59 4.35 -4.85 -11.36
N SER A 60 3.04 -5.02 -11.56
CA SER A 60 2.09 -3.91 -11.47
C SER A 60 1.96 -3.37 -10.05
N THR A 61 1.88 -4.22 -9.03
CA THR A 61 1.77 -3.79 -7.63
C THR A 61 3.03 -3.08 -7.18
N PHE A 62 4.21 -3.54 -7.61
CA PHE A 62 5.46 -2.87 -7.33
C PHE A 62 5.54 -1.48 -7.98
N VAL A 63 5.23 -1.37 -9.28
CA VAL A 63 5.23 -0.08 -9.98
C VAL A 63 4.21 0.88 -9.39
N ALA A 64 3.00 0.42 -9.08
CA ALA A 64 1.98 1.23 -8.42
C ALA A 64 2.48 1.77 -7.06
N SER A 65 3.14 0.92 -6.27
CA SER A 65 3.71 1.33 -4.98
C SER A 65 4.83 2.37 -5.13
N LEU A 66 5.65 2.26 -6.17
CA LEU A 66 6.66 3.27 -6.49
C LEU A 66 6.05 4.62 -6.90
N GLU A 67 4.99 4.61 -7.70
CA GLU A 67 4.30 5.85 -8.09
C GLU A 67 3.63 6.54 -6.91
N LEU A 68 2.99 5.77 -6.01
CA LEU A 68 2.43 6.30 -4.76
C LEU A 68 3.53 6.85 -3.83
N ALA A 69 4.68 6.19 -3.77
CA ALA A 69 5.81 6.64 -2.95
C ALA A 69 6.40 7.94 -3.49
N LYS A 70 6.52 8.03 -4.81
CA LYS A 70 6.96 9.24 -5.52
C LYS A 70 6.02 10.43 -5.30
N GLN A 71 4.71 10.18 -5.15
CA GLN A 71 3.70 11.21 -4.83
C GLN A 71 3.68 11.58 -3.34
N GLY A 72 4.34 10.78 -2.49
CA GLY A 72 4.42 11.00 -1.05
C GLY A 72 3.24 10.42 -0.26
N ASP A 73 2.39 9.61 -0.88
CA ASP A 73 1.23 8.97 -0.22
C ASP A 73 1.65 7.77 0.63
N VAL A 74 2.71 7.08 0.22
CA VAL A 74 3.28 5.94 0.94
C VAL A 74 4.79 6.08 1.11
N ALA A 75 5.33 5.39 2.11
CA ALA A 75 6.76 5.16 2.27
C ALA A 75 7.08 3.70 1.98
N LEU A 76 8.21 3.47 1.33
CA LEU A 76 8.75 2.15 1.04
C LEU A 76 10.03 1.94 1.84
N MET A 77 10.14 0.80 2.52
CA MET A 77 11.32 0.41 3.28
C MET A 77 11.72 -1.03 2.95
N GLN A 78 13.02 -1.26 2.78
CA GLN A 78 13.62 -2.59 2.62
C GLN A 78 14.90 -2.62 3.45
N ALA A 79 15.05 -3.64 4.30
CA ALA A 79 16.18 -3.72 5.23
C ALA A 79 17.46 -4.18 4.52
N GLU A 80 17.41 -5.32 3.82
CA GLU A 80 18.51 -5.85 3.02
C GLU A 80 18.08 -6.26 1.61
N ASN A 81 19.04 -6.66 0.78
CA ASN A 81 18.76 -7.15 -0.56
C ASN A 81 17.81 -8.35 -0.51
N PHE A 82 16.69 -8.26 -1.24
CA PHE A 82 15.64 -9.28 -1.33
C PHE A 82 14.82 -9.50 -0.06
N ASP A 83 14.98 -8.67 0.98
CA ASP A 83 14.03 -8.65 2.07
C ASP A 83 12.66 -8.13 1.62
N PRO A 84 11.57 -8.49 2.33
CA PRO A 84 10.25 -7.97 2.05
C PRO A 84 10.24 -6.43 2.00
N ILE A 85 9.62 -5.89 0.96
CA ILE A 85 9.38 -4.46 0.84
C ILE A 85 8.18 -4.13 1.72
N ILE A 86 8.38 -3.25 2.69
CA ILE A 86 7.36 -2.75 3.59
C ILE A 86 6.78 -1.46 3.03
N VAL A 87 5.45 -1.40 2.94
CA VAL A 87 4.66 -0.25 2.51
C VAL A 87 3.91 0.31 3.72
N SER A 88 4.04 1.60 3.96
CA SER A 88 3.30 2.31 5.02
C SER A 88 2.73 3.62 4.51
N VAL A 89 1.64 4.10 5.10
CA VAL A 89 1.05 5.40 4.73
C VAL A 89 1.96 6.51 5.25
N SER A 90 2.35 7.43 4.37
CA SER A 90 3.12 8.61 4.74
C SER A 90 2.22 9.56 5.52
N SER A 91 2.58 9.82 6.77
CA SER A 91 1.85 10.78 7.63
C SER A 91 2.23 12.21 7.22
N GLY A 92 1.72 12.68 6.09
CA GLY A 92 2.01 14.01 5.55
C GLY A 92 1.44 15.20 6.33
N ASP A 93 0.76 14.99 7.46
CA ASP A 93 0.06 16.07 8.19
C ASP A 93 -0.10 15.74 9.70
N GLN A 94 1.00 15.47 10.41
CA GLN A 94 0.93 15.33 11.87
C GLN A 94 1.23 16.69 12.56
N PRO A 95 0.28 17.35 13.23
CA PRO A 95 0.60 18.49 14.10
C PRO A 95 1.54 18.01 15.22
N PRO A 96 2.48 18.86 15.68
CA PRO A 96 3.52 18.45 16.61
C PRO A 96 2.90 17.92 17.90
N GLN A 97 3.20 16.65 18.21
CA GLN A 97 2.89 16.03 19.49
C GLN A 97 3.73 16.73 20.56
N ASN A 98 3.12 17.69 21.25
CA ASN A 98 3.70 18.37 22.40
C ASN A 98 3.81 17.38 23.58
N ILE A 99 4.91 16.64 23.64
CA ILE A 99 5.25 15.82 24.81
C ILE A 99 5.78 16.72 25.93
N SER A 100 4.86 17.30 26.70
CA SER A 100 5.18 17.96 27.98
C SER A 100 5.71 16.91 28.95
N SER A 101 7.04 16.87 29.09
CA SER A 101 7.78 16.02 30.00
C SER A 101 7.72 16.56 31.43
N THR A 102 7.53 15.69 32.43
CA THR A 102 8.35 15.66 33.66
C THR A 102 8.10 14.38 34.48
N PRO A 103 9.14 13.64 34.89
CA PRO A 103 9.08 12.55 35.87
C PRO A 103 9.62 12.98 37.25
N SER A 104 9.09 12.44 38.36
CA SER A 104 9.73 12.30 39.70
C SER A 104 8.64 12.11 40.76
N ALA A 105 8.76 11.30 41.80
CA ALA A 105 9.83 10.44 42.31
C ALA A 105 9.17 9.45 43.30
N SER A 106 9.73 8.24 43.44
CA SER A 106 9.42 7.33 44.55
C SER A 106 10.27 7.66 45.77
N PRO A 107 9.77 7.46 47.01
CA PRO A 107 10.61 7.16 48.17
C PRO A 107 11.02 5.68 48.22
#